data_AF-A0A2R6QZM8-F1
#
_entry.id   AF-A0A2R6QZM8-F1
#
_cell.length_a   1.000
_cell.length_b   1.000
_cell.length_c   1.000
_cell.angle_alpha   90.00
_cell.angle_beta   90.00
_cell.angle_gamma   90.00
#
_symmetry.space_group_name_H-M   'P 1'
#
loop_
_entity.id
_entity.type
_entity.pdbx_description
1 polymer ?
#
loop_
_entity_poly.entity_id
_entity_poly.type
_entity_poly.pdbx_seq_one_letter_code
_entity_poly.pdbx_strand_id
1 'polypeptide(L)'
;MKVPAKYQRALCEIVSSGSFPMRSLDIPRVLCDISGVRILWVYHITWLANSACHVWGKQAWDTRDLSRNNWWVALLAFGEGWHNNHHAFEFSARHGLEWWQIDMTWYAVRLLQAIGLATDVKLPTEPYKHRMALDNGNIAT
;
A
#
# COMPACT_ATOMS: atom_id res chain seq x y z
N MET A 1 -23.94 -56.25 -1.08
CA MET A 1 -24.30 -55.36 0.05
C MET A 1 -24.95 -54.10 -0.55
N LYS A 2 -26.28 -53.94 -0.46
CA LYS A 2 -27.00 -52.79 -1.06
C LYS A 2 -27.06 -51.64 -0.05
N VAL A 3 -26.46 -50.50 -0.39
CA VAL A 3 -26.54 -49.30 0.45
C VAL A 3 -27.97 -48.75 0.40
N PRO A 4 -28.63 -48.47 1.53
CA PRO A 4 -30.03 -48.02 1.55
C PRO A 4 -30.20 -46.66 0.86
N ALA A 5 -31.22 -46.53 -0.01
CA ALA A 5 -31.50 -45.34 -0.83
C ALA A 5 -31.65 -44.02 -0.05
N LYS A 6 -32.00 -44.09 1.25
CA LYS A 6 -32.05 -42.93 2.15
C LYS A 6 -30.70 -42.21 2.28
N TYR A 7 -29.58 -42.95 2.20
CA TYR A 7 -28.25 -42.36 2.27
C TYR A 7 -27.84 -41.70 0.95
N GLN A 8 -28.32 -42.22 -0.19
CA GLN A 8 -28.03 -41.64 -1.50
C GLN A 8 -28.76 -40.30 -1.71
N ARG A 9 -30.01 -40.16 -1.21
CA ARG A 9 -30.71 -38.87 -1.23
C ARG A 9 -30.05 -37.80 -0.36
N ALA A 10 -29.63 -38.17 0.84
CA ALA A 10 -28.93 -37.24 1.74
C ALA A 10 -27.62 -36.72 1.13
N LEU A 11 -26.88 -37.58 0.42
CA LEU A 11 -25.66 -37.18 -0.28
C LEU A 11 -25.94 -36.26 -1.48
N CYS A 12 -27.01 -36.50 -2.24
CA CYS A 12 -27.41 -35.62 -3.35
C CYS A 12 -27.86 -34.22 -2.88
N GLU A 13 -28.60 -34.11 -1.77
CA GLU A 13 -29.04 -32.81 -1.24
C GLU A 13 -27.87 -31.96 -0.70
N ILE A 14 -26.86 -32.58 -0.09
CA ILE A 14 -25.66 -31.87 0.39
C ILE A 14 -24.84 -31.33 -0.79
N VAL A 15 -24.73 -32.10 -1.88
CA VAL A 15 -24.00 -31.67 -3.09
C VAL A 15 -24.80 -30.64 -3.90
N SER A 16 -26.14 -30.70 -3.93
CA SER A 16 -26.97 -29.80 -4.74
C SER A 16 -27.31 -28.47 -4.08
N SER A 17 -27.28 -28.38 -2.74
CA SER A 17 -27.76 -27.19 -2.02
C SER A 17 -26.72 -26.07 -1.88
N GLY A 18 -25.43 -26.33 -2.15
CA GLY A 18 -24.35 -25.32 -2.01
C GLY A 18 -24.27 -24.67 -0.62
N SER A 19 -25.03 -25.18 0.34
CA SER A 19 -25.32 -24.58 1.63
C SER A 19 -24.73 -25.48 2.69
N PHE A 20 -23.41 -25.48 2.80
CA PHE A 20 -22.74 -26.22 3.85
C PHE A 20 -23.03 -25.54 5.20
N PRO A 21 -23.64 -26.26 6.17
CA PRO A 21 -24.00 -25.69 7.45
C PRO A 21 -22.75 -25.24 8.20
N MET A 22 -22.78 -23.98 8.64
CA MET A 22 -21.70 -23.27 9.34
C MET A 22 -21.45 -23.89 10.73
N ARG A 23 -20.73 -25.03 10.77
CA ARG A 23 -20.39 -25.76 12.01
C ARG A 23 -19.03 -26.48 11.93
N SER A 24 -18.00 -25.72 11.61
CA SER A 24 -16.61 -25.95 12.01
C SER A 24 -15.82 -24.74 11.53
N LEU A 25 -14.80 -24.31 12.28
CA LEU A 25 -13.86 -23.33 11.76
C LEU A 25 -13.12 -24.02 10.61
N ASP A 26 -13.59 -23.86 9.37
CA ASP A 26 -12.97 -24.44 8.18
C ASP A 26 -11.68 -23.66 7.89
N ILE A 27 -10.63 -23.99 8.65
CA ILE A 27 -9.31 -23.35 8.63
C ILE A 27 -8.81 -23.10 7.18
N PRO A 28 -8.95 -24.04 6.21
CA PRO A 28 -8.52 -23.79 4.84
C PRO A 28 -9.33 -22.71 4.10
N ARG A 29 -10.65 -22.64 4.33
CA ARG A 29 -11.52 -21.64 3.72
C ARG A 29 -11.29 -20.27 4.31
N VAL A 30 -11.17 -20.19 5.64
CA VAL A 30 -10.82 -18.96 6.36
C VAL A 30 -9.44 -18.44 5.93
N LEU A 31 -8.44 -19.33 5.76
CA LEU A 31 -7.12 -18.96 5.25
C LEU A 31 -7.18 -18.42 3.82
N CYS A 32 -7.95 -19.05 2.93
CA CYS A 32 -8.11 -18.62 1.54
C CYS A 32 -8.82 -17.27 1.45
N ASP A 33 -9.93 -17.11 2.17
CA ASP A 33 -10.74 -15.89 2.17
C ASP A 33 -9.94 -14.70 2.76
N ILE A 34 -9.24 -14.90 3.89
CA ILE A 34 -8.38 -13.88 4.50
C ILE A 34 -7.21 -13.52 3.58
N SER A 35 -6.55 -14.52 2.99
CA SER A 35 -5.39 -14.28 2.13
C SER A 35 -5.77 -13.60 0.82
N GLY A 36 -6.89 -14.01 0.21
CA GLY A 36 -7.39 -13.44 -1.04
C GLY A 36 -7.78 -11.97 -0.88
N VAL A 37 -8.60 -11.64 0.12
CA VAL A 37 -9.01 -10.26 0.39
C VAL A 37 -7.81 -9.37 0.72
N ARG A 38 -6.86 -9.87 1.55
CA ARG A 38 -5.62 -9.16 1.86
C ARG A 38 -4.81 -8.82 0.60
N ILE A 39 -4.59 -9.81 -0.27
CA ILE A 39 -3.77 -9.64 -1.47
C ILE A 39 -4.44 -8.60 -2.40
N LEU A 40 -5.75 -8.74 -2.63
CA LEU A 40 -6.50 -7.78 -3.43
C LEU A 40 -6.37 -6.37 -2.85
N TRP A 41 -6.57 -6.22 -1.54
CA TRP A 41 -6.48 -4.92 -0.87
C TRP A 41 -5.11 -4.26 -1.06
N VAL A 42 -4.02 -5.01 -0.86
CA VAL A 42 -2.65 -4.51 -1.05
C VAL A 42 -2.43 -4.09 -2.50
N TYR A 43 -2.79 -4.92 -3.48
CA TYR A 43 -2.62 -4.56 -4.89
C TYR A 43 -3.41 -3.31 -5.29
N HIS A 44 -4.66 -3.19 -4.83
CA HIS A 44 -5.47 -2.01 -5.13
C HIS A 44 -4.86 -0.74 -4.53
N ILE A 45 -4.34 -0.79 -3.30
CA ILE A 45 -3.65 0.36 -2.70
C ILE A 45 -2.39 0.72 -3.48
N THR A 46 -1.58 -0.25 -3.87
CA THR A 46 -0.34 0.00 -4.63
C THR A 46 -0.63 0.63 -5.98
N TRP A 47 -1.61 0.11 -6.73
CA TRP A 47 -1.98 0.71 -8.01
C TRP A 47 -2.68 2.06 -7.84
N LEU A 48 -3.48 2.22 -6.78
CA LEU A 48 -4.09 3.49 -6.44
C LEU A 48 -3.04 4.56 -6.18
N ALA A 49 -1.92 4.23 -5.52
CA ALA A 49 -0.82 5.17 -5.34
C ALA A 49 -0.27 5.64 -6.69
N ASN A 50 -0.02 4.73 -7.63
CA ASN A 50 0.47 5.08 -8.97
C ASN A 50 -0.55 5.93 -9.76
N SER A 51 -1.84 5.60 -9.70
CA SER A 51 -2.86 6.38 -10.42
C SER A 51 -3.15 7.72 -9.73
N ALA A 52 -3.54 7.69 -8.46
CA ALA A 52 -4.01 8.88 -7.76
C ALA A 52 -2.89 9.90 -7.54
N CYS A 53 -1.66 9.48 -7.23
CA CYS A 53 -0.55 10.42 -7.02
C CYS A 53 -0.01 11.00 -8.34
N HIS A 54 -0.30 10.42 -9.51
CA HIS A 54 0.05 11.03 -10.79
C HIS A 54 -1.06 11.93 -11.37
N VAL A 55 -2.27 11.90 -10.79
CA VAL A 55 -3.42 12.70 -11.25
C VAL A 55 -3.77 13.81 -10.26
N TRP A 56 -3.75 13.52 -8.96
CA TRP A 56 -4.22 14.42 -7.90
C TRP A 56 -3.17 14.64 -6.81
N GLY A 57 -3.03 15.90 -6.40
CA GLY A 57 -2.17 16.27 -5.27
C GLY A 57 -1.43 17.58 -5.52
N LYS A 58 -0.38 17.82 -4.74
CA LYS A 58 0.51 18.97 -4.88
C LYS A 58 1.88 18.54 -5.36
N GLN A 59 2.44 19.24 -6.35
CA GLN A 59 3.83 19.06 -6.76
C GLN A 59 4.68 20.10 -6.03
N ALA A 60 5.68 19.65 -5.27
CA ALA A 60 6.57 20.51 -4.48
C ALA A 60 7.97 20.60 -5.12
N TRP A 61 8.36 19.59 -5.88
CA TRP A 61 9.67 19.43 -6.49
C TRP A 61 9.57 19.30 -8.00
N ASP A 62 10.56 19.86 -8.69
CA ASP A 62 10.68 19.86 -10.14
C ASP A 62 11.18 18.49 -10.58
N THR A 63 10.21 17.61 -10.82
CA THR A 63 10.43 16.29 -11.37
C THR A 63 10.00 16.28 -12.83
N ARG A 64 10.67 15.50 -13.67
CA ARG A 64 10.34 15.39 -15.11
C ARG A 64 9.04 14.62 -15.38
N ASP A 65 8.29 14.30 -14.34
CA ASP A 65 7.08 13.50 -14.35
C ASP A 65 5.91 14.26 -13.70
N LEU A 66 4.71 13.67 -13.77
CA LEU A 66 3.50 14.25 -13.19
C LEU A 66 3.24 13.78 -11.75
N SER A 67 4.27 13.31 -11.04
CA SER A 67 4.11 12.85 -9.66
C SER A 67 3.67 14.01 -8.75
N ARG A 68 2.76 13.71 -7.84
CA ARG A 68 2.20 14.66 -6.87
C ARG A 68 2.13 14.02 -5.49
N ASN A 69 2.28 14.86 -4.48
CA ASN A 69 2.13 14.49 -3.08
C ASN A 69 0.64 14.47 -2.69
N ASN A 70 0.22 13.38 -2.07
CA ASN A 70 -1.14 13.15 -1.64
C ASN A 70 -1.19 12.52 -0.23
N TRP A 71 -1.67 13.29 0.74
CA TRP A 71 -1.64 12.93 2.16
C TRP A 71 -2.56 11.76 2.52
N TRP A 72 -3.71 11.62 1.86
CA TRP A 72 -4.65 10.52 2.16
C TRP A 72 -4.16 9.21 1.55
N VAL A 73 -3.54 9.26 0.38
CA VAL A 73 -2.86 8.09 -0.21
C VAL A 73 -1.67 7.70 0.67
N ALA A 74 -0.92 8.68 1.21
CA ALA A 74 0.21 8.40 2.09
C ALA A 74 -0.22 7.63 3.34
N LEU A 75 -1.41 7.93 3.89
CA LEU A 75 -1.95 7.20 5.03
C LEU A 75 -2.34 5.75 4.66
N LEU A 76 -2.97 5.55 3.51
CA LEU A 76 -3.41 4.22 3.05
C LEU A 76 -2.23 3.33 2.60
N ALA A 77 -1.24 3.93 1.94
CA ALA A 77 -0.08 3.26 1.37
C ALA A 77 1.18 3.40 2.25
N PHE A 78 1.01 3.66 3.55
CA PHE A 78 2.10 3.66 4.53
C PHE A 78 3.27 4.66 4.27
N GLY A 79 3.06 5.70 3.46
CA GLY A 79 4.07 6.72 3.14
C GLY A 79 4.28 6.94 1.64
N GLU A 80 3.89 5.99 0.78
CA GLU A 80 4.10 6.04 -0.68
C GLU A 80 3.31 7.16 -1.40
N GLY A 81 2.36 7.80 -0.69
CA GLY A 81 1.61 8.93 -1.20
C GLY A 81 2.40 10.24 -1.27
N TRP A 82 3.58 10.32 -0.63
CA TRP A 82 4.54 11.42 -0.84
C TRP A 82 5.31 11.20 -2.15
N HIS A 83 4.56 10.98 -3.23
CA HIS A 83 5.08 10.42 -4.47
C HIS A 83 6.03 11.41 -5.17
N ASN A 84 5.71 12.69 -5.18
CA ASN A 84 6.62 13.69 -5.76
C ASN A 84 7.92 13.83 -4.97
N ASN A 85 7.87 13.70 -3.64
CA ASN A 85 9.10 13.65 -2.84
C ASN A 85 9.93 12.40 -3.18
N HIS A 86 9.30 11.24 -3.34
CA HIS A 86 9.98 10.00 -3.71
C HIS A 86 10.65 10.12 -5.08
N HIS A 87 9.94 10.62 -6.09
CA HIS A 87 10.49 10.81 -7.44
C HIS A 87 11.58 11.89 -7.50
N ALA A 88 11.52 12.91 -6.65
CA ALA A 88 12.57 13.92 -6.56
C ALA A 88 13.84 13.41 -5.85
N PHE A 89 13.69 12.49 -4.89
CA PHE A 89 14.78 11.97 -4.07
C PHE A 89 14.71 10.44 -3.97
N GLU A 90 14.86 9.74 -5.11
CA GLU A 90 14.78 8.28 -5.21
C GLU A 90 15.79 7.54 -4.31
N PHE A 91 16.92 8.20 -3.97
CA PHE A 91 17.94 7.65 -3.07
C PHE A 91 17.61 7.84 -1.59
N SER A 92 16.60 8.65 -1.25
CA SER A 92 16.21 8.93 0.12
C SER A 92 15.44 7.76 0.70
N ALA A 93 15.82 7.30 1.89
CA ALA A 93 15.05 6.31 2.62
C ALA A 93 13.75 6.87 3.24
N ARG A 94 13.57 8.20 3.18
CA ARG A 94 12.43 8.92 3.72
C ARG A 94 11.63 9.56 2.58
N HIS A 95 10.34 9.25 2.51
CA HIS A 95 9.41 9.79 1.52
C HIS A 95 8.76 11.08 2.02
N GLY A 96 8.35 11.12 3.29
CA GLY A 96 7.77 12.33 3.90
C GLY A 96 8.85 13.28 4.39
N LEU A 97 9.24 14.30 3.63
CA LEU A 97 10.34 15.22 3.95
C LEU A 97 9.99 16.26 5.02
N GLU A 98 8.73 16.68 5.07
CA GLU A 98 8.24 17.64 6.06
C GLU A 98 7.87 16.96 7.39
N TRP A 99 7.85 17.73 8.48
CA TRP A 99 7.54 17.19 9.81
C TRP A 99 6.10 16.68 9.94
N TRP A 100 5.16 17.25 9.18
CA TRP A 100 3.75 16.86 9.15
C TRP A 100 3.46 15.70 8.19
N GLN A 101 4.45 15.31 7.37
CA GLN A 101 4.30 14.23 6.39
C GLN A 101 4.53 12.88 7.08
N ILE A 102 3.43 12.23 7.44
CA ILE A 102 3.46 10.92 8.09
C ILE A 102 3.97 9.87 7.11
N ASP A 103 5.00 9.14 7.53
CA ASP A 103 5.67 8.12 6.72
C ASP A 103 5.96 6.91 7.60
N MET A 104 5.13 5.86 7.47
CA MET A 104 5.24 4.67 8.31
C MET A 104 6.44 3.80 7.91
N THR A 105 6.81 3.79 6.63
CA THR A 105 8.01 3.07 6.17
C THR A 105 9.27 3.73 6.73
N TRP A 106 9.32 5.06 6.81
CA TRP A 106 10.41 5.77 7.47
C TRP A 106 10.53 5.42 8.97
N TYR A 107 9.40 5.33 9.70
CA TYR A 107 9.45 4.92 11.10
C TYR A 107 9.98 3.49 11.27
N ALA A 108 9.65 2.58 10.35
CA ALA A 108 10.22 1.24 10.33
C ALA A 108 11.74 1.28 10.07
N VAL A 109 12.22 2.07 9.11
CA VAL A 109 13.66 2.26 8.86
C VAL A 109 14.37 2.85 10.09
N ARG A 110 13.75 3.80 10.78
CA ARG A 110 14.27 4.38 12.03
C ARG A 110 14.38 3.34 13.15
N LEU A 111 13.41 2.44 13.26
CA LEU A 111 13.50 1.31 14.18
C LEU A 111 14.67 0.40 13.81
N LEU A 112 14.82 0.07 12.53
CA LEU A 112 15.94 -0.74 12.02
C LEU A 112 17.31 -0.07 12.26
N GLN A 113 17.39 1.25 12.17
CA GLN A 113 18.59 2.02 12.54
C GLN A 113 18.89 1.89 14.04
N ALA A 114 17.87 2.02 14.89
CA ALA A 114 18.03 1.98 16.34
C ALA A 114 18.55 0.63 16.84
N ILE A 115 18.16 -0.47 16.18
CA ILE A 115 18.65 -1.82 16.47
C ILE A 115 19.96 -2.17 15.73
N GLY A 116 20.51 -1.25 14.94
CA GLY A 116 21.79 -1.42 14.23
C GLY A 116 21.74 -2.26 12.95
N LEU A 117 20.54 -2.59 12.45
CA LEU A 117 20.36 -3.35 11.21
C LEU A 117 20.48 -2.47 9.96
N ALA A 118 20.08 -1.20 10.05
CA ALA A 118 20.23 -0.23 8.96
C ALA A 118 21.33 0.78 9.33
N THR A 119 22.45 0.77 8.61
CA THR A 119 23.64 1.57 8.93
C THR A 119 23.91 2.71 7.94
N ASP A 120 23.73 2.50 6.63
CA ASP A 120 23.94 3.52 5.59
C ASP A 120 22.61 4.08 5.06
N VAL A 121 21.92 4.87 5.87
CA VAL A 121 20.64 5.45 5.49
C VAL A 121 20.83 6.86 4.96
N LYS A 122 20.43 7.07 3.70
CA LYS A 122 20.62 8.32 2.98
C LYS A 122 19.39 9.22 3.07
N LEU A 123 19.64 10.51 3.23
CA LEU A 123 18.64 11.57 3.26
C LEU A 123 19.08 12.71 2.33
N PRO A 124 18.14 13.47 1.76
CA PRO A 124 18.46 14.57 0.87
C PRO A 124 19.02 15.76 1.63
N THR A 125 20.13 16.32 1.15
CA THR A 125 20.75 17.51 1.71
C THR A 125 19.94 18.76 1.37
N GLU A 126 19.87 19.75 2.26
CA GLU A 126 19.15 21.01 2.04
C GLU A 126 19.52 21.74 0.73
N PRO A 127 20.82 21.88 0.35
CA PRO A 127 21.17 22.51 -0.93
C PRO A 127 20.65 21.72 -2.14
N TYR A 128 20.48 20.40 -2.02
CA TYR A 128 19.91 19.60 -3.09
C TYR A 128 18.39 19.80 -3.16
N LYS A 129 17.70 19.87 -2.02
CA LYS A 129 16.29 20.24 -1.97
C LYS A 129 16.02 21.58 -2.62
N HIS A 130 16.79 22.62 -2.25
CA HIS A 130 16.63 23.95 -2.85
C HIS A 130 16.77 23.96 -4.38
N ARG A 131 17.66 23.13 -4.94
CA ARG A 131 17.81 23.00 -6.40
C ARG A 131 16.62 22.32 -7.08
N MET A 132 15.96 21.42 -6.37
CA MET A 132 14.80 20.68 -6.86
C MET A 132 13.48 21.39 -6.53
N ALA A 133 13.48 22.46 -5.74
CA ALA A 133 12.26 23.14 -5.34
C ALA A 133 11.60 23.79 -6.57
N LEU A 134 10.30 23.54 -6.77
CA LEU A 134 9.56 24.24 -7.81
C LEU A 134 9.47 25.73 -7.49
N ASP A 135 9.82 26.56 -8.46
CA ASP A 135 9.56 27.99 -8.38
C ASP A 135 8.06 28.24 -8.62
N ASN A 136 7.34 28.59 -7.56
CA ASN A 136 5.90 28.85 -7.59
C ASN A 136 5.53 30.14 -8.38
N GLY A 137 6.49 30.83 -9.00
CA GLY A 137 6.29 32.05 -9.77
C GLY A 137 5.57 31.89 -11.13
N ASN A 138 5.37 30.68 -11.64
CA ASN A 138 4.82 30.44 -12.99
C ASN A 138 3.55 29.56 -13.05
N ILE A 139 2.83 29.38 -11.94
CA ILE A 139 1.50 28.75 -12.00
C ILE A 139 0.46 29.86 -12.23
N ALA A 140 0.36 30.30 -13.49
CA ALA A 140 -0.79 31.07 -13.94
C ALA A 140 -2.05 30.19 -13.83
N THR A 141 -3.05 30.75 -13.12
CA THR A 141 -4.52 30.53 -13.24
C THR A 141 -5.04 29.15 -13.61
#